data_AF-U7R1U8-F1
#
_entry.id   AF-U7R1U8-F1
#
_cell.length_a   1.000
_cell.length_b   1.000
_cell.length_c   1.000
_cell.angle_alpha   90.00
_cell.angle_beta   90.00
_cell.angle_gamma   90.00
#
_symmetry.space_group_name_H-M   'P 1'
#
loop_
_entity.id
_entity.type
_entity.pdbx_description
1 polymer ?
#
loop_
_entity_poly.entity_id
_entity_poly.type
_entity_poly.pdbx_seq_one_letter_code
_entity_poly.pdbx_strand_id
1 'polypeptide(L)' 'YSPNLNPIERLWKVMNEQVRNNHYFATTALFRQAIHRFFTEILPELAGNLSCRINDNFQVLNPASSS' A
#
# COMPACT_ATOMS: atom_id res chain seq x y z
N TYR A 1 13.80 -5.33 10.07
CA TYR A 1 12.87 -5.15 8.93
C TYR A 1 12.31 -3.74 9.04
N SER A 2 12.51 -2.87 8.05
CA SER A 2 12.10 -1.46 8.11
C SER A 2 10.78 -1.26 7.37
N PRO A 3 9.64 -1.15 8.07
CA PRO A 3 8.29 -1.33 7.52
C PRO A 3 7.78 -0.17 6.62
N ASN A 4 8.66 0.72 6.15
CA ASN A 4 8.28 1.95 5.45
C ASN A 4 9.13 2.27 4.20
N LEU A 5 10.08 1.40 3.84
CA LEU A 5 10.98 1.65 2.72
C LEU A 5 10.46 1.01 1.42
N ASN A 6 9.89 -0.19 1.47
CA ASN A 6 9.56 -0.91 0.23
C ASN A 6 8.24 -0.40 -0.40
N PRO A 7 8.23 -0.02 -1.70
CA PRO A 7 7.04 0.39 -2.43
C PRO A 7 5.88 -0.62 -2.33
N ILE A 8 6.19 -1.91 -2.28
CA ILE A 8 5.19 -2.98 -2.16
C ILE A 8 4.45 -2.97 -0.82
N GLU A 9 5.14 -2.62 0.28
CA GLU A 9 4.51 -2.49 1.60
C GLU A 9 3.60 -1.25 1.65
N ARG A 10 4.01 -0.16 1.00
CA ARG A 10 3.18 1.05 0.86
C ARG A 10 1.92 0.77 0.04
N LEU A 11 2.05 0.01 -1.06
CA LEU A 11 0.91 -0.43 -1.86
C LEU A 11 -0.03 -1.32 -1.03
N TRP A 12 0.53 -2.26 -0.26
CA TRP A 12 -0.26 -3.15 0.59
C TRP A 12 -1.04 -2.39 1.66
N LYS A 13 -0.44 -1.35 2.24
CA LYS A 13 -1.11 -0.45 3.19
C LYS A 13 -2.30 0.27 2.55
N VAL A 14 -2.13 0.81 1.34
CA VAL A 14 -3.23 1.46 0.60
C VAL A 14 -4.35 0.48 0.28
N MET A 15 -4.02 -0.73 -0.17
CA MET A 15 -5.02 -1.78 -0.40
C MET A 15 -5.77 -2.12 0.89
N ASN A 16 -5.08 -2.19 2.02
CA ASN A 16 -5.71 -2.47 3.30
C ASN A 16 -6.66 -1.33 3.74
N GLU A 17 -6.25 -0.07 3.56
CA GLU A 17 -7.06 1.12 3.82
C GLU A 17 -8.36 1.13 2.98
N GLN A 18 -8.28 0.77 1.70
CA GLN A 18 -9.41 0.88 0.76
C GLN A 18 -10.34 -0.34 0.75
N VAL A 19 -9.78 -1.54 0.89
CA VAL A 19 -10.52 -2.80 0.65
C VAL A 19 -10.87 -3.53 1.94
N ARG A 20 -10.05 -3.40 2.98
CA ARG A 20 -10.11 -4.29 4.14
C ARG A 20 -10.52 -3.60 5.43
N ASN A 21 -10.11 -2.35 5.64
CA ASN A 21 -10.46 -1.63 6.85
C ASN A 21 -11.99 -1.52 6.96
N ASN A 22 -12.52 -2.02 8.08
CA ASN A 22 -13.94 -1.99 8.40
C ASN A 22 -14.86 -2.78 7.45
N HIS A 23 -14.33 -3.71 6.64
CA HIS A 23 -15.11 -4.54 5.73
C HIS A 23 -14.94 -6.03 6.03
N TYR A 24 -16.07 -6.73 6.22
CA TYR A 24 -16.10 -8.18 6.40
C TYR A 24 -16.51 -8.87 5.11
N PHE A 25 -15.70 -9.85 4.68
CA PHE A 25 -16.02 -10.70 3.53
C PHE A 25 -16.58 -12.03 3.98
N ALA A 26 -17.85 -12.29 3.69
CA ALA A 26 -18.52 -13.54 4.06
C ALA A 26 -17.96 -14.78 3.32
N THR A 27 -17.32 -14.58 2.17
CA THR A 27 -16.72 -15.67 1.39
C THR A 27 -15.36 -15.26 0.81
N THR A 28 -14.52 -16.26 0.56
CA THR A 28 -13.23 -16.09 -0.14
C THR A 28 -13.41 -15.55 -1.56
N ALA A 29 -14.53 -15.86 -2.22
CA ALA A 29 -14.84 -15.34 -3.55
C ALA A 29 -15.03 -13.81 -3.54
N LEU A 30 -15.78 -13.28 -2.57
CA LEU A 30 -15.99 -11.84 -2.40
C LEU A 30 -14.67 -11.12 -2.08
N PHE A 31 -13.85 -11.71 -1.20
CA PHE A 31 -12.53 -11.17 -0.90
C PHE A 31 -11.65 -11.10 -2.15
N ARG A 32 -11.60 -12.16 -2.95
CA ARG A 32 -10.82 -12.20 -4.19
C ARG A 32 -11.32 -11.18 -5.21
N GLN A 33 -12.64 -11.03 -5.35
CA GLN A 33 -13.23 -10.03 -6.24
C GLN A 33 -12.88 -8.61 -5.81
N ALA A 34 -12.91 -8.32 -4.51
CA ALA A 34 -12.55 -7.02 -3.98
C ALA A 34 -11.07 -6.68 -4.20
N ILE A 35 -10.17 -7.67 -4.03
CA ILE A 35 -8.75 -7.49 -4.37
C ILE A 35 -8.57 -7.29 -5.88
N HIS A 36 -9.25 -8.07 -6.72
CA HIS A 36 -9.14 -7.91 -8.17
C HIS A 36 -9.59 -6.51 -8.60
N ARG A 37 -10.74 -6.06 -8.09
CA ARG A 37 -11.28 -4.73 -8.33
C ARG A 37 -10.32 -3.62 -7.89
N PHE A 38 -9.62 -3.82 -6.77
CA PHE A 38 -8.60 -2.88 -6.34
C PHE A 38 -7.52 -2.70 -7.39
N PHE A 39 -6.98 -3.78 -7.96
CA PHE A 39 -5.92 -3.67 -8.97
C PHE A 39 -6.42 -3.16 -10.33
N THR A 40 -7.66 -3.43 -10.72
CA THR A 40 -8.18 -3.08 -12.05
C THR A 40 -8.87 -1.72 -12.12
N GLU A 41 -9.51 -1.27 -11.05
CA GLU A 41 -10.33 -0.04 -11.04
C GLU A 41 -9.75 1.01 -10.10
N ILE A 42 -9.56 0.65 -8.82
CA ILE A 42 -9.21 1.60 -7.76
C ILE A 42 -7.76 2.06 -7.91
N LEU A 43 -6.84 1.15 -8.21
CA LEU A 43 -5.42 1.45 -8.28
C LEU A 43 -5.09 2.40 -9.45
N PRO A 44 -5.62 2.23 -10.68
CA PRO A 44 -5.47 3.21 -11.76
C PRO A 44 -6.06 4.59 -11.43
N GLU A 45 -7.21 4.64 -10.76
CA GLU A 45 -7.84 5.91 -10.35
C GLU A 45 -7.01 6.65 -9.29
N LEU A 46 -6.47 5.90 -8.31
CA LEU A 46 -5.57 6.45 -7.31
C LEU A 46 -4.15 6.69 -7.81
N ALA A 47 -3.75 6.13 -8.97
CA ALA A 47 -2.36 6.15 -9.45
C ALA A 47 -1.78 7.57 -9.51
N GLY A 48 -2.58 8.56 -9.93
CA GLY A 48 -2.18 9.96 -9.97
C GLY A 48 -1.91 10.58 -8.60
N ASN A 49 -2.58 10.11 -7.54
CA ASN A 49 -2.32 10.52 -6.15
C ASN A 49 -1.26 9.65 -5.47
N LEU A 50 -1.10 8.40 -5.92
CA LEU A 50 -0.14 7.44 -5.39
C LEU A 50 1.27 7.69 -5.86
N SER A 51 1.50 8.30 -7.01
CA SER A 51 2.85 8.70 -7.46
C SER A 51 3.56 9.62 -6.46
N CYS A 52 2.82 10.42 -5.67
CA CYS A 52 3.39 11.19 -4.55
C CYS A 52 3.65 10.35 -3.29
N ARG A 53 2.89 9.27 -3.07
CA ARG A 53 2.86 8.49 -1.82
C ARG A 53 3.72 7.21 -1.89
N ILE A 54 3.76 6.58 -3.05
CA ILE A 54 4.59 5.43 -3.44
C ILE A 54 5.67 5.95 -4.40
N ASN A 55 6.53 6.83 -3.89
CA ASN A 55 7.72 7.27 -4.60
C ASN A 55 8.97 6.54 -4.07
N ASP A 56 10.04 6.54 -4.87
CA ASP A 56 11.35 5.98 -4.51
C ASP A 56 12.19 6.94 -3.65
N ASN A 57 11.57 7.92 -2.98
CA ASN A 57 12.29 8.73 -1.99
C ASN A 57 12.45 7.92 -0.70
N PHE A 58 13.46 7.06 -0.69
CA PHE A 58 13.92 6.38 0.51
C PHE A 58 14.52 7.43 1.46
N GLN A 59 14.12 7.40 2.73
CA GLN A 59 14.71 8.27 3.73
C GLN A 59 16.19 7.87 3.92
N VAL A 60 17.11 8.78 3.59
CA VAL A 60 18.53 8.60 3.88
C VAL A 60 18.70 8.72 5.39
N LEU A 61 19.07 7.63 6.05
CA LEU A 61 19.38 7.65 7.48
C LEU A 61 20.77 8.24 7.68
N ASN A 62 20.86 9.32 8.45
CA ASN A 62 22.16 9.83 8.87
C ASN A 62 22.79 8.84 9.87
N PRO A 63 24.09 8.52 9.72
CA PRO A 63 24.78 7.66 10.68
C PRO A 63 24.77 8.33 12.06
N ALA A 64 24.53 7.55 13.10
CA ALA A 64 24.67 8.03 14.47
C ALA A 64 26.14 8.34 14.75
N SER A 65 26.44 9.53 15.27
CA SER A 65 27.80 9.89 15.68
C SER A 65 28.28 8.90 16.73
N SER A 66 29.37 8.20 16.43
CA SER A 66 30.08 7.38 17.40
C SER A 66 30.79 8.30 18.39
N SER A 67 30.51 8.13 19.68
CA SER A 67 31.24 8.74 20.79
C SER A 67 32.56 8.03 21.04
#